data_AF-A0A8J3DT14-F1
#
_entry.id   AF-A0A8J3DT14-F1
#
_cell.length_a   1.000
_cell.length_b   1.000
_cell.length_c   1.000
_cell.angle_alpha   90.00
_cell.angle_beta   90.00
_cell.angle_gamma   90.00
#
_symmetry.space_group_name_H-M   'P 1'
#
loop_
_entity.id
_entity.type
_entity.pdbx_description
1 polymer ?
#
loop_
_entity_poly.entity_id
_entity_poly.type
_entity_poly.pdbx_seq_one_letter_code
_entity_poly.pdbx_strand_id
1 'polypeptide(L)'
;MRDKFSDRGVKMSVTRIEDPTWLGEEAKRMSAELLRKEHRGPGDTIEAAADRLQTRLRVPSAIILQCWNRPPREMKVSRWMAVFRAHLQEFGNRAEANYEEKRNDTQAHPVLAGLADFIAGKPSRQPEA
;
A
#
# COMPACT_ATOMS: atom_id res chain seq x y z
N MET A 1 -35.51 7.56 2.10
CA MET A 1 -35.06 7.21 3.47
C MET A 1 -33.89 6.24 3.32
N ARG A 2 -32.75 6.52 3.96
CA ARG A 2 -31.45 5.88 3.66
C ARG A 2 -31.21 4.75 4.68
N ASP A 3 -31.16 3.51 4.19
CA ASP A 3 -30.92 2.32 5.02
C ASP A 3 -29.51 2.37 5.65
N LYS A 4 -29.48 2.43 6.98
CA LYS A 4 -28.27 2.27 7.78
C LYS A 4 -28.10 0.79 8.11
N PHE A 5 -27.23 0.10 7.39
CA PHE A 5 -26.74 -1.22 7.80
C PHE A 5 -26.03 -1.07 9.17
N SER A 6 -26.65 -1.58 10.22
CA SER A 6 -26.04 -1.73 11.54
C SER A 6 -25.45 -3.14 11.65
N ASP A 7 -24.13 -3.22 11.55
CA ASP A 7 -23.36 -4.44 11.75
C ASP A 7 -23.37 -4.79 13.25
N ARG A 8 -24.06 -5.88 13.61
CA ARG A 8 -24.20 -6.36 15.00
C ARG A 8 -22.98 -7.21 15.36
N GLY A 9 -22.28 -6.79 16.40
CA GLY A 9 -20.94 -7.21 16.74
C GLY A 9 -20.77 -8.66 17.18
N VAL A 10 -19.76 -9.30 16.60
CA VAL A 10 -18.93 -10.29 17.31
C VAL A 10 -17.92 -9.48 18.15
N LYS A 11 -17.71 -9.86 19.41
CA LYS A 11 -16.76 -9.24 20.34
C LYS A 11 -15.33 -9.57 19.90
N MET A 12 -14.87 -8.89 18.85
CA MET A 12 -13.52 -9.02 18.32
C MET A 12 -12.54 -8.44 19.34
N SER A 13 -11.53 -9.21 19.74
CA SER A 13 -10.36 -8.70 20.46
C SER A 13 -9.80 -7.52 19.67
N VAL A 14 -10.01 -6.31 20.19
CA VAL A 14 -9.41 -5.10 19.61
C VAL A 14 -7.96 -5.12 20.05
N THR A 15 -7.11 -5.81 19.30
CA THR A 15 -5.66 -5.72 19.48
C THR A 15 -5.30 -4.27 19.21
N ARG A 16 -5.08 -3.50 20.27
CA ARG A 16 -4.56 -2.14 20.20
C ARG A 16 -3.05 -2.28 20.14
N ILE A 17 -2.42 -1.68 19.14
CA ILE A 17 -0.96 -1.65 19.08
C ILE A 17 -0.49 -0.55 20.03
N GLU A 18 0.52 -0.86 20.84
CA GLU A 18 0.99 -0.06 21.99
C GLU A 18 1.54 1.32 21.60
N ASP A 19 1.92 1.53 20.33
CA ASP A 19 2.35 2.81 19.76
C ASP A 19 1.31 3.40 18.76
N PRO A 20 0.20 3.97 19.26
CA PRO A 20 -0.88 4.51 18.44
C PRO A 20 -0.45 5.63 17.48
N THR A 21 0.59 6.38 17.87
CA THR A 21 1.03 7.57 17.14
C THR A 21 1.72 7.21 15.83
N TRP A 22 2.65 6.25 15.86
CA TRP A 22 3.39 5.82 14.68
C TRP A 22 2.47 5.21 13.62
N LEU A 23 1.52 4.34 14.02
CA LEU A 23 0.55 3.76 13.08
C LEU A 23 -0.36 4.80 12.44
N GLY A 24 -0.76 5.81 13.20
CA GLY A 24 -1.58 6.90 12.70
C GLY A 24 -0.83 7.75 11.66
N GLU A 25 0.44 8.04 11.92
CA GLU A 25 1.32 8.76 11.00
C GLU A 25 1.60 7.97 9.73
N GLU A 26 1.91 6.67 9.86
CA GLU A 26 2.18 5.82 8.70
C GLU A 26 0.92 5.62 7.84
N ALA A 27 -0.26 5.46 8.46
CA ALA A 27 -1.52 5.40 7.72
C ALA A 27 -1.83 6.69 6.96
N LYS A 28 -1.50 7.84 7.55
CA LYS A 28 -1.64 9.15 6.90
C LYS A 28 -0.70 9.25 5.71
N ARG A 29 0.57 8.86 5.87
CA ARG A 29 1.56 8.83 4.80
C ARG A 29 1.10 7.95 3.64
N MET A 30 0.75 6.68 3.91
CA MET A 30 0.28 5.73 2.90
C MET A 30 -0.95 6.25 2.15
N SER A 31 -1.92 6.83 2.88
CA SER A 31 -3.14 7.37 2.27
C SER A 31 -2.85 8.59 1.40
N ALA A 32 -1.94 9.46 1.82
CA ALA A 32 -1.51 10.62 1.03
C ALA A 32 -0.78 10.19 -0.25
N GLU A 33 0.07 9.17 -0.20
CA GLU A 33 0.76 8.63 -1.37
C GLU A 33 -0.21 7.98 -2.37
N LEU A 34 -1.19 7.22 -1.87
CA LEU A 34 -2.26 6.65 -2.70
C LEU A 34 -3.07 7.73 -3.42
N LEU A 35 -3.49 8.77 -2.68
CA LEU A 35 -4.26 9.88 -3.26
C LEU A 35 -3.44 10.68 -4.28
N ARG A 36 -2.16 10.95 -4.00
CA ARG A 36 -1.27 11.64 -4.94
C ARG A 36 -1.10 10.87 -6.25
N LYS A 37 -1.06 9.54 -6.19
CA LYS A 37 -0.96 8.70 -7.39
C LYS A 37 -2.23 8.73 -8.23
N GLU A 38 -3.39 8.77 -7.59
CA GLU A 38 -4.69 8.74 -8.29
C GLU A 38 -5.17 10.11 -8.77
N HIS A 39 -4.68 11.19 -8.15
CA HIS A 39 -5.06 12.56 -8.48
C HIS A 39 -4.62 12.94 -9.90
N ARG A 40 -5.59 13.29 -10.76
CA ARG A 40 -5.35 13.55 -12.20
C ARG A 40 -5.04 15.01 -12.54
N GLY A 41 -4.76 15.86 -11.54
CA GLY A 41 -4.35 17.25 -11.74
C GLY A 41 -5.45 18.29 -11.49
N PRO A 42 -5.27 19.53 -11.99
CA PRO A 42 -6.13 20.67 -11.63
C PRO A 42 -7.54 20.50 -12.20
N GLY A 43 -8.51 20.31 -11.30
CA GLY A 43 -9.92 20.02 -11.63
C GLY A 43 -10.42 18.69 -11.06
N ASP A 44 -9.51 17.83 -10.59
CA ASP A 44 -9.88 16.59 -9.90
C ASP A 44 -9.98 16.82 -8.39
N THR A 45 -11.06 16.32 -7.78
CA THR A 45 -11.26 16.43 -6.32
C THR A 45 -10.62 15.25 -5.60
N ILE A 46 -10.22 15.48 -4.35
CA ILE A 46 -9.60 14.44 -3.52
C ILE A 46 -10.61 13.34 -3.21
N GLU A 47 -11.89 13.69 -3.09
CA GLU A 47 -12.99 12.76 -2.93
C GLU A 47 -13.18 11.89 -4.18
N ALA A 48 -13.11 12.47 -5.38
CA ALA A 48 -13.18 11.70 -6.62
C ALA A 48 -12.00 10.73 -6.76
N ALA A 49 -10.79 11.15 -6.38
CA ALA A 49 -9.64 10.27 -6.31
C ALA A 49 -9.84 9.14 -5.28
N ALA A 50 -10.41 9.44 -4.11
CA ALA A 50 -10.71 8.44 -3.08
C ALA A 50 -11.78 7.42 -3.53
N ASP A 51 -12.81 7.84 -4.26
CA ASP A 51 -13.85 6.96 -4.78
C ASP A 51 -13.33 6.03 -5.89
N ARG A 52 -12.40 6.52 -6.73
CA ARG A 52 -11.68 5.67 -7.70
C ARG A 52 -10.82 4.63 -6.99
N LEU A 53 -10.07 5.03 -5.97
CA LEU A 53 -9.29 4.12 -5.13
C LEU A 53 -10.18 3.07 -4.46
N GLN A 54 -11.37 3.46 -3.99
CA GLN A 54 -12.33 2.52 -3.42
C GLN A 54 -12.80 1.48 -4.45
N THR A 55 -13.09 1.91 -5.67
CA THR A 55 -13.53 1.01 -6.74
C THR A 55 -12.42 0.03 -7.14
N ARG A 56 -11.17 0.51 -7.22
CA ARG A 56 -10.02 -0.30 -7.66
C ARG A 56 -9.48 -1.23 -6.57
N LEU A 57 -9.27 -0.70 -5.36
CA LEU A 57 -8.55 -1.38 -4.28
C LEU A 57 -9.48 -1.88 -3.17
N ARG A 58 -10.79 -1.67 -3.30
CA ARG A 58 -11.82 -2.10 -2.33
C ARG A 58 -11.60 -1.56 -0.91
N VAL A 59 -10.91 -0.42 -0.78
CA VAL A 59 -10.75 0.28 0.51
C VAL A 59 -11.80 1.37 0.63
N PRO A 60 -12.54 1.47 1.76
CA PRO A 60 -13.53 2.53 1.93
C PRO A 60 -12.94 3.94 1.80
N SER A 61 -13.54 4.79 0.97
CA SER A 61 -13.09 6.17 0.73
C SER A 61 -13.07 6.99 2.02
N ALA A 62 -14.03 6.75 2.92
CA ALA A 62 -14.07 7.36 4.24
C ALA A 62 -12.83 7.06 5.11
N ILE A 63 -12.21 5.88 4.97
CA ILE A 63 -10.98 5.54 5.71
C ILE A 63 -9.78 6.29 5.12
N ILE A 64 -9.69 6.33 3.78
CA ILE A 64 -8.61 7.03 3.08
C ILE A 64 -8.65 8.53 3.40
N LEU A 65 -9.82 9.16 3.28
CA LEU A 65 -10.01 10.59 3.59
C LEU A 65 -9.77 10.90 5.07
N GLN A 66 -10.20 10.01 5.97
CA GLN A 66 -9.92 10.17 7.40
C GLN A 66 -8.42 10.18 7.68
N CYS A 67 -7.67 9.20 7.14
CA CYS A 67 -6.24 9.08 7.35
C CYS A 67 -5.47 10.21 6.66
N TRP A 68 -5.93 10.67 5.50
CA TRP A 68 -5.35 11.79 4.79
C TRP A 68 -5.43 13.10 5.59
N ASN A 69 -6.61 13.43 6.13
CA ASN A 69 -6.83 14.68 6.85
C ASN A 69 -6.06 14.72 8.19
N ARG A 70 -6.18 13.66 9.00
CA ARG A 70 -5.55 13.60 10.33
C ARG A 70 -4.99 12.22 10.65
N PRO A 71 -3.84 12.14 11.35
CA PRO A 71 -3.37 10.86 11.86
C PRO A 71 -4.39 10.34 12.90
N PRO A 72 -4.96 9.14 12.72
CA PRO A 72 -5.91 8.60 13.67
C PRO A 72 -5.20 8.14 14.95
N ARG A 73 -5.47 8.84 16.07
CA ARG A 73 -4.91 8.53 17.41
C ARG A 73 -5.19 7.11 17.89
N GLU A 74 -6.33 6.52 17.55
CA GLU A 74 -6.66 5.14 17.92
C GLU A 74 -7.32 4.46 16.72
N MET A 75 -6.51 3.94 15.80
CA MET A 75 -7.03 3.20 14.66
C MET A 75 -7.17 1.71 14.97
N LYS A 76 -8.33 1.13 14.61
CA LYS A 76 -8.49 -0.33 14.60
C LYS A 76 -7.49 -0.95 13.61
N VAL A 77 -6.81 -2.02 14.01
CA VAL A 77 -5.84 -2.74 13.15
C VAL A 77 -6.46 -3.15 11.82
N SER A 78 -7.75 -3.55 11.81
CA SER A 78 -8.46 -3.88 10.57
C SER A 78 -8.55 -2.71 9.57
N ARG A 79 -8.72 -1.47 10.06
CA ARG A 79 -8.75 -0.26 9.21
C ARG A 79 -7.36 0.08 8.71
N TRP A 80 -6.35 -0.05 9.57
CA TRP A 80 -4.96 0.13 9.18
C TRP A 80 -4.54 -0.87 8.10
N MET A 81 -4.84 -2.15 8.31
CA MET A 81 -4.53 -3.22 7.36
C MET A 81 -5.20 -3.04 6.00
N ALA A 82 -6.40 -2.46 5.96
CA ALA A 82 -7.06 -2.14 4.70
C ALA A 82 -6.24 -1.12 3.88
N VAL A 83 -5.78 -0.04 4.51
CA VAL A 83 -4.93 0.98 3.87
C VAL A 83 -3.57 0.38 3.48
N PHE A 84 -2.96 -0.41 4.37
CA PHE A 84 -1.68 -1.06 4.13
C PHE A 84 -1.73 -2.03 2.94
N ARG A 85 -2.78 -2.85 2.82
CA ARG A 85 -2.97 -3.76 1.68
C ARG A 85 -3.10 -3.00 0.36
N ALA A 86 -3.88 -1.93 0.33
CA ALA A 86 -4.00 -1.07 -0.85
C ALA A 86 -2.66 -0.44 -1.23
N HIS A 87 -1.90 0.01 -0.24
CA HIS A 87 -0.57 0.57 -0.45
C HIS A 87 0.40 -0.48 -1.03
N LEU A 88 0.45 -1.69 -0.46
CA LEU A 88 1.26 -2.79 -0.99
C LEU A 88 0.86 -3.19 -2.41
N GLN A 89 -0.43 -3.22 -2.73
CA GLN A 89 -0.87 -3.56 -4.08
C GLN A 89 -0.41 -2.52 -5.12
N GLU A 90 -0.34 -1.25 -4.74
CA GLU A 90 0.03 -0.15 -5.64
C GLU A 90 1.53 0.14 -5.73
N PHE A 91 2.27 -0.15 -4.66
CA PHE A 91 3.68 0.20 -4.53
C PHE A 91 4.59 -1.01 -4.30
N GLY A 92 4.07 -2.14 -3.81
CA GLY A 92 4.81 -3.39 -3.63
C GLY A 92 5.32 -3.98 -4.95
N ASN A 93 4.50 -3.92 -6.00
CA ASN A 93 4.90 -4.39 -7.34
C ASN A 93 5.99 -3.54 -7.98
N ARG A 94 6.21 -2.29 -7.51
CA ARG A 94 7.33 -1.46 -8.00
C ARG A 94 8.68 -1.95 -7.50
N ALA A 95 8.75 -2.60 -6.33
CA ALA A 95 10.01 -3.13 -5.84
C ALA A 95 10.51 -4.29 -6.71
N GLU A 96 9.61 -5.18 -7.12
CA GLU A 96 9.93 -6.29 -8.03
C GLU A 96 10.24 -5.79 -9.45
N ALA A 97 9.43 -4.87 -9.98
CA ALA A 97 9.67 -4.30 -11.31
C ALA A 97 11.00 -3.51 -11.38
N ASN A 98 11.33 -2.72 -10.36
CA ASN A 98 12.61 -2.00 -10.29
C ASN A 98 13.81 -2.95 -10.11
N TYR A 99 13.62 -4.09 -9.45
CA TYR A 99 14.66 -5.13 -9.35
C TYR A 99 14.89 -5.77 -10.72
N GLU A 100 13.83 -6.14 -11.44
CA GLU A 100 13.93 -6.73 -12.78
C GLU A 100 14.52 -5.75 -13.81
N GLU A 101 14.15 -4.47 -13.75
CA GLU A 101 14.69 -3.42 -14.61
C GLU A 101 16.19 -3.22 -14.35
N LYS A 102 16.62 -3.11 -13.09
CA LYS A 102 18.04 -3.04 -12.73
C LYS A 102 18.80 -4.32 -13.08
N ARG A 103 18.17 -5.49 -13.02
CA ARG A 103 18.75 -6.77 -13.43
C ARG A 103 18.99 -6.81 -14.94
N ASN A 104 18.05 -6.31 -15.73
CA ASN A 104 18.16 -6.23 -17.19
C ASN A 104 19.22 -5.21 -17.62
N ASP A 105 19.31 -4.06 -16.94
CA ASP A 105 20.38 -3.08 -17.17
C ASP A 105 21.76 -3.61 -16.75
N THR A 106 21.82 -4.45 -15.71
CA THR A 106 23.08 -5.09 -15.25
C THR A 106 23.50 -6.29 -16.11
N GLN A 107 22.78 -6.62 -17.20
CA GLN A 107 23.24 -7.62 -18.18
C GLN A 107 24.55 -7.22 -18.87
N ALA A 108 25.02 -5.98 -18.72
CA ALA A 108 26.37 -5.56 -19.10
C ALA A 108 27.50 -6.19 -18.22
N HIS A 109 27.18 -6.68 -17.01
CA HIS A 109 28.16 -7.25 -16.07
C HIS A 109 27.63 -8.52 -15.37
N PRO A 110 27.78 -9.71 -15.99
CA PRO A 110 27.21 -10.98 -15.52
C PRO A 110 27.67 -11.43 -14.12
N VAL A 111 28.85 -10.97 -13.68
CA VAL A 111 29.39 -11.26 -12.33
C VAL A 111 28.59 -10.56 -11.22
N LEU A 112 28.13 -9.33 -11.47
CA LEU A 112 27.36 -8.56 -10.49
C LEU A 112 25.92 -9.09 -10.37
N ALA A 113 25.34 -9.52 -11.49
CA ALA A 113 24.03 -10.18 -11.50
C ALA A 113 24.05 -11.51 -10.71
N GLY A 114 25.13 -12.29 -10.81
CA GLY A 114 25.31 -13.53 -10.05
C GLY A 114 25.44 -13.30 -8.53
N LEU A 115 26.13 -12.24 -8.12
CA LEU A 115 26.24 -11.89 -6.69
C LEU A 115 24.90 -11.43 -6.10
N ALA A 116 24.13 -10.65 -6.87
CA ALA A 116 22.81 -10.19 -6.45
C ALA A 116 21.81 -11.37 -6.30
N ASP A 117 21.81 -12.30 -7.24
CA ASP A 117 20.96 -13.50 -7.19
C ASP A 117 21.35 -14.44 -6.03
N PHE A 118 22.64 -14.49 -5.65
CA PHE A 118 23.12 -15.21 -4.47
C PHE A 118 22.64 -14.58 -3.15
N ILE A 119 22.73 -13.26 -3.01
CA ILE A 119 22.26 -12.54 -1.81
C ILE A 119 20.73 -12.61 -1.67
N ALA A 120 20.02 -12.63 -2.80
CA ALA A 120 18.56 -12.75 -2.84
C ALA A 120 18.04 -14.20 -2.64
N GLY A 121 18.93 -15.19 -2.54
CA GLY A 121 18.56 -16.59 -2.31
C GLY A 121 17.85 -17.28 -3.51
N LYS A 122 18.01 -16.76 -4.74
CA LYS A 122 17.42 -17.37 -5.94
C LYS A 122 18.36 -18.45 -6.50
N PRO A 123 17.85 -19.63 -6.93
CA PRO A 123 18.69 -20.64 -7.56
C PRO A 123 19.22 -20.09 -8.89
N SER A 124 20.54 -20.10 -9.05
CA SER A 124 21.23 -19.66 -10.26
C SER A 124 20.78 -20.54 -11.44
N ARG A 125 20.02 -19.96 -12.36
CA ARG A 125 19.80 -20.60 -13.67
C ARG A 125 21.03 -20.27 -14.51
N GLN A 126 21.88 -21.28 -14.71
CA GLN A 126 23.04 -21.19 -15.59
C GLN A 126 22.58 -20.77 -17.00
N PRO A 127 23.32 -19.90 -17.69
CA PRO A 127 23.06 -19.59 -19.09
C PRO A 127 23.43 -20.82 -19.94
N GLU A 128 22.51 -21.24 -20.83
CA GLU A 128 22.83 -22.16 -21.91
C GLU A 128 23.78 -21.48 -22.91
N ALA A 129 24.63 -22.32 -23.50
CA ALA A 129 25.89 -22.02 -24.22
C ALA A 129 25.79 -21.05 -25.40
#